data_AF-A0A946MZG0-F1
#
_entry.id   AF-A0A946MZG0-F1
#
_cell.length_a   1.000
_cell.length_b   1.000
_cell.length_c   1.000
_cell.angle_alpha   90.00
_cell.angle_beta   90.00
_cell.angle_gamma   90.00
#
_symmetry.space_group_name_H-M   'P 1'
#
loop_
_entity.id
_entity.type
_entity.pdbx_description
1 polymer ?
#
loop_
_entity_poly.entity_id
_entity_poly.type
_entity_poly.pdbx_seq_one_letter_code
_entity_poly.pdbx_strand_id
1 'polypeptide(L)'
;MLPAKYQPFEKEAAFLATVTNGKYDREIINGLKKFVEGTAPQDMKNFYSPEELAAITALDGTDRDLQARMPIKITRHYFEQAVRSKPLQALVKASPKETYDLDGAEDPGKQMSYSPIEGMIHKYELALLYVASTCSAHCRFCYREELIAKKEVERPDGTVAPKGLAQIKDVVAYILEHNRIVAENGGIHPETGREKLREVLMSGGDPMVLGNKNIAQWLSALAQAGVENIRIGTKELAFYPERFDETFFAMLDAFHEAYPQISLRMMVHFNHP
;
A
#
# COMPACT_ATOMS: atom_id res chain seq x y z
N MET A 1 -1.29 5.78 30.87
CA MET A 1 -0.39 5.58 29.72
C MET A 1 -0.96 4.45 28.87
N LEU A 2 -1.17 4.67 27.57
CA LEU A 2 -1.51 3.57 26.66
C LEU A 2 -0.32 2.61 26.55
N PRO A 3 -0.54 1.28 26.45
CA PRO A 3 0.54 0.31 26.41
C PRO A 3 1.49 0.57 25.23
N ALA A 4 2.78 0.23 25.38
CA ALA A 4 3.79 0.45 24.34
C ALA A 4 3.50 -0.33 23.04
N LYS A 5 2.75 -1.44 23.14
CA LYS A 5 2.32 -2.27 22.01
C LYS A 5 0.81 -2.50 22.09
N TYR A 6 0.17 -2.63 20.93
CA TYR A 6 -1.22 -3.10 20.85
C TYR A 6 -1.31 -4.52 21.40
N GLN A 7 -2.29 -4.75 22.26
CA GLN A 7 -2.59 -6.07 22.81
C GLN A 7 -3.91 -6.53 22.20
N PRO A 8 -3.90 -7.63 21.41
CA PRO A 8 -5.12 -8.16 20.82
C PRO A 8 -6.13 -8.54 21.90
N PHE A 9 -7.41 -8.32 21.66
CA PHE A 9 -8.47 -8.84 22.51
C PHE A 9 -8.51 -10.38 22.42
N GLU A 10 -9.14 -11.06 23.40
CA GLU A 10 -9.18 -12.53 23.45
C GLU A 10 -9.69 -13.16 22.15
N LYS A 11 -10.77 -12.60 21.58
CA LYS A 11 -11.34 -13.01 20.30
C LYS A 11 -10.37 -12.81 19.12
N GLU A 12 -9.58 -11.73 19.12
CA GLU A 12 -8.55 -11.54 18.10
C GLU A 12 -7.43 -12.55 18.25
N ALA A 13 -6.97 -12.78 19.48
CA ALA A 13 -5.91 -13.75 19.75
C ALA A 13 -6.32 -15.16 19.29
N ALA A 14 -7.57 -15.56 19.54
CA ALA A 14 -8.12 -16.83 19.06
C ALA A 14 -8.14 -16.92 17.53
N PHE A 15 -8.63 -15.88 16.84
CA PHE A 15 -8.60 -15.81 15.38
C PHE A 15 -7.17 -15.86 14.84
N LEU A 16 -6.26 -15.03 15.35
CA LEU A 16 -4.87 -14.93 14.90
C LEU A 16 -4.09 -16.25 15.07
N ALA A 17 -4.44 -17.06 16.08
CA ALA A 17 -3.84 -18.37 16.29
C ALA A 17 -4.16 -19.36 15.16
N THR A 18 -5.26 -19.18 14.42
CA THR A 18 -5.63 -20.02 13.26
C THR A 18 -4.89 -19.65 11.98
N VAL A 19 -4.28 -18.46 11.93
CA VAL A 19 -3.75 -17.90 10.68
C VAL A 19 -2.37 -18.45 10.35
N THR A 20 -2.25 -19.01 9.14
CA THR A 20 -0.99 -19.47 8.57
C THR A 20 -0.53 -18.53 7.47
N ASN A 21 0.78 -18.33 7.34
CA ASN A 21 1.36 -17.61 6.22
C ASN A 21 1.60 -18.57 5.07
N GLY A 22 1.19 -18.16 3.86
CA GLY A 22 1.63 -18.78 2.63
C GLY A 22 3.15 -18.69 2.45
N LYS A 23 3.68 -19.54 1.56
CA LYS A 23 5.06 -19.53 1.13
C LYS A 23 5.09 -19.27 -0.37
N TYR A 24 5.57 -18.10 -0.76
CA TYR A 24 5.70 -17.71 -2.14
C TYR A 24 6.96 -16.88 -2.33
N ASP A 25 7.58 -17.00 -3.51
CA ASP A 25 8.64 -16.12 -3.96
C ASP A 25 8.17 -15.38 -5.20
N ARG A 26 8.14 -14.06 -5.10
CA ARG A 26 7.74 -13.17 -6.19
C ARG A 26 8.83 -12.99 -7.24
N GLU A 27 10.04 -13.47 -6.95
CA GLU A 27 11.23 -13.37 -7.79
C GLU A 27 11.48 -11.92 -8.24
N ILE A 28 11.39 -11.00 -7.29
CA ILE A 28 11.41 -9.57 -7.58
C ILE A 28 12.81 -9.13 -8.04
N ILE A 29 12.84 -8.35 -9.12
CA ILE A 29 14.00 -7.51 -9.45
C ILE A 29 13.74 -6.10 -8.95
N ASN A 30 14.67 -5.59 -8.15
CA ASN A 30 14.69 -4.21 -7.66
C ASN A 30 15.80 -3.43 -8.39
N GLY A 31 15.47 -2.22 -8.82
CA GLY A 31 16.37 -1.30 -9.50
C GLY A 31 16.84 -1.79 -10.88
N LEU A 32 17.75 -1.01 -11.47
CA LEU A 32 18.34 -1.32 -12.77
C LEU A 32 19.68 -2.04 -12.69
N LYS A 33 20.31 -2.08 -11.52
CA LYS A 33 21.66 -2.63 -11.33
C LYS A 33 21.85 -4.01 -11.98
N LYS A 34 20.92 -4.94 -11.76
CA LYS A 34 20.99 -6.28 -12.34
C LYS A 34 20.92 -6.30 -13.88
N PHE A 35 20.19 -5.36 -14.48
CA PHE A 35 20.11 -5.24 -15.94
C PHE A 35 21.40 -4.61 -16.49
N VAL A 36 21.90 -3.56 -15.85
CA VAL A 36 23.15 -2.87 -16.22
C VAL A 36 24.37 -3.80 -16.13
N GLU A 37 24.48 -4.57 -15.05
CA GLU A 37 25.60 -5.50 -14.83
C GLU A 37 25.43 -6.83 -15.59
N GLY A 38 24.30 -7.04 -16.27
CA GLY A 38 24.00 -8.29 -16.96
C GLY A 38 23.84 -9.50 -16.01
N THR A 39 23.52 -9.25 -14.74
CA THR A 39 23.33 -10.26 -13.67
C THR A 39 21.86 -10.60 -13.41
N ALA A 40 20.93 -9.97 -14.14
CA ALA A 40 19.53 -10.40 -14.18
C ALA A 40 19.41 -11.85 -14.70
N PRO A 41 18.34 -12.59 -14.34
CA PRO A 41 18.04 -13.90 -14.92
C PRO A 41 18.11 -13.85 -16.45
N GLN A 42 18.63 -14.92 -17.06
CA GLN A 42 19.02 -14.93 -18.48
C GLN A 42 17.89 -14.50 -19.42
N ASP A 43 16.67 -14.89 -19.11
CA ASP A 43 15.45 -14.56 -19.85
C ASP A 43 14.99 -13.10 -19.66
N MET A 44 15.40 -12.45 -18.56
CA MET A 44 15.08 -11.05 -18.24
C MET A 44 16.12 -10.04 -18.72
N LYS A 45 17.35 -10.47 -19.05
CA LYS A 45 18.47 -9.54 -19.35
C LYS A 45 18.14 -8.50 -20.41
N ASN A 46 17.37 -8.89 -21.43
CA ASN A 46 17.00 -8.03 -22.55
C ASN A 46 15.66 -7.30 -22.34
N PHE A 47 15.14 -7.25 -21.11
CA PHE A 47 13.92 -6.50 -20.82
C PHE A 47 14.09 -5.01 -21.14
N TYR A 48 15.27 -4.48 -20.85
CA TYR A 48 15.74 -3.17 -21.31
C TYR A 48 16.80 -3.38 -22.39
N SER A 49 16.74 -2.60 -23.47
CA SER A 49 17.81 -2.53 -24.47
C SER A 49 19.02 -1.78 -23.91
N PRO A 50 20.23 -1.98 -24.48
CA PRO A 50 21.41 -1.21 -24.09
C PRO A 50 21.20 0.31 -24.21
N GLU A 51 20.47 0.75 -25.24
CA GLU A 51 20.16 2.17 -25.47
C GLU A 51 19.20 2.71 -24.40
N GLU A 52 18.19 1.93 -24.02
CA GLU A 52 17.28 2.30 -22.93
C GLU A 52 18.02 2.40 -21.60
N LEU A 53 18.87 1.40 -21.29
CA LEU A 53 19.69 1.42 -20.07
C LEU A 53 20.60 2.64 -20.05
N ALA A 54 21.34 2.90 -21.13
CA ALA A 54 22.22 4.06 -21.23
C ALA A 54 21.47 5.38 -21.04
N ALA A 55 20.31 5.53 -21.69
CA ALA A 55 19.48 6.72 -21.57
C ALA A 55 18.91 6.93 -20.16
N ILE A 56 18.59 5.86 -19.44
CA ILE A 56 18.13 5.93 -18.06
C ILE A 56 19.29 6.24 -17.11
N THR A 57 20.40 5.50 -17.19
CA THR A 57 21.55 5.67 -16.28
C THR A 57 22.24 7.02 -16.46
N ALA A 58 22.12 7.64 -17.64
CA ALA A 58 22.59 9.01 -17.86
C ALA A 58 21.87 10.05 -16.98
N LEU A 59 20.72 9.70 -16.39
CA LEU A 59 19.96 10.56 -15.48
C LEU A 59 20.25 10.27 -14.00
N ASP A 60 21.01 9.22 -13.68
CA ASP A 60 21.28 8.85 -12.28
C ASP A 60 22.01 10.00 -11.55
N GLY A 61 21.53 10.35 -10.36
CA GLY A 61 22.07 11.47 -9.57
C GLY A 61 21.71 12.88 -10.07
N THR A 62 20.94 13.00 -11.16
CA THR A 62 20.39 14.29 -11.61
C THR A 62 19.04 14.58 -10.94
N ASP A 63 18.50 15.77 -11.15
CA ASP A 63 17.12 16.13 -10.82
C ASP A 63 16.07 15.26 -11.53
N ARG A 64 16.48 14.56 -12.59
CA ARG A 64 15.65 13.67 -13.41
C ARG A 64 15.91 12.19 -13.14
N ASP A 65 16.57 11.84 -12.04
CA ASP A 65 16.84 10.46 -11.63
C ASP A 65 15.52 9.67 -11.48
N LEU A 66 15.35 8.67 -12.35
CA LEU A 66 14.13 7.87 -12.40
C LEU A 66 13.97 6.94 -11.20
N GLN A 67 15.07 6.44 -10.64
CA GLN A 67 15.07 5.52 -9.50
C GLN A 67 14.88 6.25 -8.18
N ALA A 68 15.39 7.49 -8.07
CA ALA A 68 15.11 8.38 -6.96
C ALA A 68 13.66 8.87 -6.98
N ARG A 69 13.09 9.17 -8.16
CA ARG A 69 11.68 9.58 -8.28
C ARG A 69 10.71 8.45 -7.96
N MET A 70 10.89 7.29 -8.59
CA MET A 70 10.09 6.09 -8.35
C MET A 70 10.98 4.85 -8.51
N PRO A 71 11.30 4.12 -7.43
CA PRO A 71 12.15 2.94 -7.51
C PRO A 71 11.63 1.94 -8.52
N ILE A 72 12.52 1.32 -9.29
CA ILE A 72 12.14 0.32 -10.29
C ILE A 72 11.96 -1.02 -9.60
N LYS A 73 10.84 -1.68 -9.86
CA LYS A 73 10.52 -2.96 -9.23
C LYS A 73 9.54 -3.74 -10.09
N ILE A 74 9.83 -5.01 -10.34
CA ILE A 74 8.96 -5.90 -11.11
C ILE A 74 9.06 -7.34 -10.58
N THR A 75 7.93 -8.04 -10.53
CA THR A 75 7.86 -9.48 -10.23
C THR A 75 8.21 -10.30 -11.47
N ARG A 76 8.59 -11.57 -11.27
CA ARG A 76 8.69 -12.56 -12.36
C ARG A 76 7.41 -12.62 -13.18
N HIS A 77 6.28 -12.83 -12.50
CA HIS A 77 4.97 -12.98 -13.12
C HIS A 77 4.63 -11.79 -14.05
N TYR A 78 4.77 -10.56 -13.54
CA TYR A 78 4.40 -9.39 -14.33
C TYR A 78 5.41 -9.11 -15.46
N PHE A 79 6.69 -9.47 -15.28
CA PHE A 79 7.66 -9.44 -16.36
C PHE A 79 7.25 -10.35 -17.52
N GLU A 80 6.83 -11.59 -17.25
CA GLU A 80 6.42 -12.57 -18.28
C GLU A 80 5.23 -12.08 -19.11
N GLN A 81 4.32 -11.33 -18.48
CA GLN A 81 3.23 -10.64 -19.16
C GLN A 81 3.75 -9.43 -19.96
N ALA A 82 4.57 -8.59 -19.33
CA ALA A 82 5.09 -7.36 -19.94
C ALA A 82 5.94 -7.62 -21.18
N VAL A 83 6.75 -8.68 -21.23
CA VAL A 83 7.55 -9.00 -22.44
C VAL A 83 6.69 -9.24 -23.69
N ARG A 84 5.41 -9.60 -23.52
CA ARG A 84 4.47 -9.86 -24.61
C ARG A 84 3.54 -8.69 -24.90
N SER A 85 3.59 -7.60 -24.12
CA SER A 85 2.62 -6.50 -24.21
C SER A 85 3.28 -5.13 -24.00
N LYS A 86 3.37 -4.34 -25.08
CA LYS A 86 3.86 -2.95 -25.03
C LYS A 86 3.07 -2.08 -24.04
N PRO A 87 1.72 -2.16 -23.97
CA PRO A 87 0.97 -1.46 -22.94
C PRO A 87 1.40 -1.83 -21.53
N LEU A 88 1.60 -3.11 -21.21
CA LEU A 88 2.06 -3.52 -19.88
C LEU A 88 3.49 -3.04 -19.58
N GLN A 89 4.38 -3.01 -20.58
CA GLN A 89 5.71 -2.39 -20.42
C GLN A 89 5.59 -0.92 -20.05
N ALA A 90 4.73 -0.14 -20.70
CA ALA A 90 4.53 1.27 -20.37
C ALA A 90 4.07 1.50 -18.91
N LEU A 91 3.48 0.49 -18.26
CA LEU A 91 3.05 0.58 -16.87
C LEU A 91 4.18 0.37 -15.85
N VAL A 92 5.25 -0.37 -16.17
CA VAL A 92 6.27 -0.80 -15.18
C VAL A 92 7.72 -0.59 -15.62
N LYS A 93 7.98 -0.46 -16.92
CA LYS A 93 9.30 -0.27 -17.49
C LYS A 93 9.65 1.21 -17.45
N ALA A 94 10.75 1.56 -16.79
CA ALA A 94 11.16 2.94 -16.65
C ALA A 94 11.57 3.55 -18.00
N SER A 95 11.29 4.83 -18.17
CA SER A 95 11.62 5.57 -19.38
C SER A 95 11.99 7.02 -19.06
N PRO A 96 13.01 7.61 -19.71
CA PRO A 96 13.34 9.04 -19.57
C PRO A 96 12.16 9.98 -19.87
N LYS A 97 11.17 9.52 -20.64
CA LYS A 97 9.96 10.28 -20.96
C LYS A 97 9.14 10.66 -19.73
N GLU A 98 9.28 9.91 -18.64
CA GLU A 98 8.58 10.21 -17.39
C GLU A 98 9.08 11.49 -16.70
N THR A 99 10.18 12.09 -17.17
CA THR A 99 10.77 13.32 -16.62
C THR A 99 10.86 14.44 -17.66
N TYR A 100 10.12 14.34 -18.76
CA TYR A 100 10.06 15.41 -19.77
C TYR A 100 9.13 16.55 -19.33
N ASP A 101 8.15 16.22 -18.50
CA ASP A 101 7.27 17.14 -17.83
C ASP A 101 7.20 16.73 -16.36
N LEU A 102 7.63 17.63 -15.48
CA LEU A 102 7.64 17.44 -14.03
C LEU A 102 6.67 18.40 -13.34
N ASP A 103 5.81 19.09 -14.09
CA ASP A 103 4.79 19.95 -13.51
C ASP A 103 3.84 19.12 -12.63
N GLY A 104 3.51 19.67 -11.47
CA GLY A 104 2.66 19.01 -10.49
C GLY A 104 2.97 19.43 -9.07
N ALA A 105 2.54 18.59 -8.12
CA ALA A 105 2.83 18.73 -6.71
C ALA A 105 3.29 17.38 -6.15
N GLU A 106 4.15 17.39 -5.14
CA GLU A 106 4.66 16.16 -4.51
C GLU A 106 3.55 15.38 -3.76
N ASP A 107 2.56 16.07 -3.21
CA ASP A 107 1.36 15.47 -2.61
C ASP A 107 0.10 16.07 -3.26
N PRO A 108 -0.25 15.68 -4.51
CA PRO A 108 -1.34 16.30 -5.25
C PRO A 108 -2.70 16.09 -4.58
N GLY A 109 -2.83 15.03 -3.76
CA GLY A 109 -4.02 14.74 -2.97
C GLY A 109 -4.11 15.50 -1.64
N LYS A 110 -3.08 16.29 -1.29
CA LYS A 110 -2.89 16.93 0.03
C LYS A 110 -3.25 15.98 1.18
N GLN A 111 -2.77 14.75 1.07
CA GLN A 111 -3.15 13.64 1.93
C GLN A 111 -2.83 13.93 3.40
N MET A 112 -1.69 14.58 3.66
CA MET A 112 -1.26 14.92 5.02
C MET A 112 -2.15 15.98 5.67
N SER A 113 -2.86 16.82 4.89
CA SER A 113 -3.82 17.80 5.42
C SER A 113 -5.05 17.17 6.06
N TYR A 114 -5.30 15.88 5.81
CA TYR A 114 -6.42 15.14 6.37
C TYR A 114 -5.95 13.99 7.26
N SER A 115 -4.70 14.05 7.74
CA SER A 115 -4.06 12.98 8.51
C SER A 115 -4.07 13.30 10.01
N PRO A 116 -5.07 12.85 10.78
CA PRO A 116 -5.12 13.11 12.23
C PRO A 116 -4.00 12.39 12.99
N ILE A 117 -3.49 11.28 12.44
CA ILE A 117 -2.35 10.53 12.93
C ILE A 117 -1.51 10.08 11.72
N GLU A 118 -0.26 9.70 11.95
CA GLU A 118 0.65 9.25 10.89
C GLU A 118 0.10 8.01 10.15
N GLY A 119 0.17 8.04 8.82
CA GLY A 119 -0.26 6.92 7.97
C GLY A 119 -1.78 6.70 7.86
N MET A 120 -2.61 7.58 8.45
CA MET A 120 -4.07 7.49 8.37
C MET A 120 -4.65 8.79 7.83
N ILE A 121 -5.40 8.71 6.74
CA ILE A 121 -6.20 9.82 6.21
C ILE A 121 -7.64 9.61 6.66
N HIS A 122 -8.27 10.59 7.31
CA HIS A 122 -9.68 10.51 7.71
C HIS A 122 -10.52 11.55 6.96
N LYS A 123 -11.40 11.06 6.07
CA LYS A 123 -12.35 11.89 5.31
C LYS A 123 -13.75 11.29 5.44
N TYR A 124 -14.71 12.12 5.88
CA TYR A 124 -16.09 11.69 6.11
C TYR A 124 -16.17 10.57 7.16
N GLU A 125 -16.98 9.55 6.93
CA GLU A 125 -17.12 8.32 7.72
C GLU A 125 -16.07 7.24 7.40
N LEU A 126 -15.05 7.60 6.61
CA LEU A 126 -14.06 6.70 6.04
C LEU A 126 -12.63 7.11 6.35
N ALA A 127 -11.82 6.12 6.72
CA ALA A 127 -10.38 6.29 6.77
C ALA A 127 -9.65 5.49 5.69
N LEU A 128 -8.53 6.02 5.22
CA LEU A 128 -7.55 5.31 4.40
C LEU A 128 -6.28 5.10 5.21
N LEU A 129 -5.75 3.89 5.21
CA LEU A 129 -4.54 3.53 5.94
C LEU A 129 -3.39 3.19 4.99
N TYR A 130 -2.22 3.77 5.23
CA TYR A 130 -0.98 3.33 4.62
C TYR A 130 -0.42 2.16 5.43
N VAL A 131 -0.79 0.93 5.03
CA VAL A 131 -0.32 -0.29 5.73
C VAL A 131 0.95 -0.87 5.12
N ALA A 132 1.33 -0.40 3.92
CA ALA A 132 2.58 -0.75 3.23
C ALA A 132 3.12 0.47 2.46
N SER A 133 4.44 0.56 2.31
CA SER A 133 5.15 1.59 1.50
C SER A 133 5.84 0.99 0.27
N THR A 134 5.40 -0.20 -0.16
CA THR A 134 5.91 -0.84 -1.37
C THR A 134 4.80 -1.68 -2.00
N CYS A 135 4.99 -2.01 -3.27
CA CYS A 135 4.14 -2.95 -4.01
C CYS A 135 5.02 -4.07 -4.57
N SER A 136 4.44 -5.15 -5.09
CA SER A 136 5.22 -6.23 -5.72
C SER A 136 5.89 -5.80 -7.03
N ALA A 137 5.26 -4.89 -7.76
CA ALA A 137 5.85 -4.14 -8.85
C ALA A 137 5.46 -2.66 -8.73
N HIS A 138 6.26 -1.76 -9.30
CA HIS A 138 6.06 -0.31 -9.17
C HIS A 138 5.51 0.28 -10.47
N CYS A 139 4.27 0.75 -10.42
CA CYS A 139 3.65 1.49 -11.51
C CYS A 139 4.44 2.76 -11.82
N ARG A 140 4.76 3.02 -13.09
CA ARG A 140 5.43 4.27 -13.52
C ARG A 140 4.53 5.51 -13.49
N PHE A 141 3.25 5.32 -13.20
CA PHE A 141 2.22 6.35 -13.05
C PHE A 141 1.66 6.41 -11.61
N CYS A 142 2.42 5.92 -10.62
CA CYS A 142 1.97 5.88 -9.23
C CYS A 142 1.78 7.30 -8.69
N TYR A 143 0.54 7.71 -8.41
CA TYR A 143 0.27 9.02 -7.80
C TYR A 143 0.69 9.11 -6.33
N ARG A 144 1.16 8.00 -5.73
CA ARG A 144 1.75 7.91 -4.39
C ARG A 144 3.25 7.64 -4.43
N GLU A 145 3.92 8.02 -5.51
CA GLU A 145 5.36 7.81 -5.65
C GLU A 145 6.16 8.42 -4.48
N GLU A 146 5.68 9.50 -3.86
CA GLU A 146 6.29 10.12 -2.68
C GLU A 146 6.33 9.17 -1.47
N LEU A 147 5.29 8.36 -1.26
CA LEU A 147 5.26 7.34 -0.20
C LEU A 147 6.22 6.19 -0.50
N ILE A 148 6.29 5.76 -1.77
CA ILE A 148 7.10 4.60 -2.19
C ILE A 148 8.59 4.95 -2.22
N ALA A 149 8.92 6.12 -2.74
CA ALA A 149 10.28 6.64 -2.80
C ALA A 149 10.74 7.26 -1.46
N LYS A 150 9.84 7.39 -0.48
CA LYS A 150 10.10 8.01 0.84
C LYS A 150 10.61 9.44 0.70
N LYS A 151 10.03 10.20 -0.22
CA LYS A 151 10.34 11.62 -0.39
C LYS A 151 9.84 12.38 0.84
N GLU A 152 10.59 13.41 1.22
CA GLU A 152 10.11 14.36 2.22
C GLU A 152 8.93 15.14 1.65
N VAL A 153 7.92 15.39 2.47
CA VAL A 153 6.79 16.25 2.11
C VAL A 153 6.58 17.26 3.23
N GLU A 154 6.26 18.49 2.84
CA GLU A 154 5.87 19.54 3.79
C GLU A 154 4.44 19.28 4.31
N ARG A 155 4.28 19.37 5.62
CA ARG A 155 3.01 19.17 6.32
C ARG A 155 2.38 20.52 6.71
N PRO A 156 1.06 20.56 7.02
CA PRO A 156 0.40 21.82 7.37
C PRO A 156 0.99 22.56 8.58
N ASP A 157 1.70 21.85 9.46
CA ASP A 157 2.39 22.42 10.62
C ASP A 157 3.82 22.92 10.30
N GLY A 158 4.22 22.88 9.02
CA GLY A 158 5.55 23.29 8.54
C GLY A 158 6.64 22.22 8.71
N THR A 159 6.31 21.05 9.25
CA THR A 159 7.30 19.96 9.34
C THR A 159 7.54 19.34 7.96
N VAL A 160 8.80 18.97 7.70
CA VAL A 160 9.23 18.33 6.45
C VAL A 160 9.78 16.94 6.81
N ALA A 161 9.07 15.90 6.39
CA ALA A 161 9.43 14.52 6.69
C ALA A 161 8.77 13.54 5.71
N PRO A 162 9.31 12.32 5.53
CA PRO A 162 8.64 11.29 4.76
C PRO A 162 7.29 10.88 5.37
N LYS A 163 6.38 10.40 4.52
CA LYS A 163 5.13 9.78 4.96
C LYS A 163 5.41 8.46 5.68
N GLY A 164 4.84 8.29 6.87
CA GLY A 164 4.92 7.08 7.68
C GLY A 164 3.79 6.10 7.39
N LEU A 165 3.92 4.90 7.97
CA LEU A 165 2.92 3.85 7.91
C LEU A 165 2.02 3.88 9.14
N ALA A 166 0.75 3.57 8.94
CA ALA A 166 -0.23 3.42 10.00
C ALA A 166 0.25 2.36 11.01
N GLN A 167 0.02 2.61 12.29
CA GLN A 167 0.27 1.66 13.36
C GLN A 167 -1.06 1.21 13.96
N ILE A 168 -1.25 -0.10 14.12
CA ILE A 168 -2.51 -0.68 14.64
C ILE A 168 -2.93 -0.01 15.94
N LYS A 169 -1.98 0.16 16.87
CA LYS A 169 -2.22 0.79 18.18
C LYS A 169 -2.85 2.18 18.04
N ASP A 170 -2.24 3.03 17.21
CA ASP A 170 -2.62 4.43 17.11
C ASP A 170 -3.94 4.57 16.33
N VAL A 171 -4.13 3.74 15.30
CA VAL A 171 -5.39 3.67 14.54
C VAL A 171 -6.55 3.21 15.42
N VAL A 172 -6.38 2.13 16.18
CA VAL A 172 -7.44 1.62 17.07
C VAL A 172 -7.78 2.67 18.14
N ALA A 173 -6.77 3.27 18.78
CA ALA A 173 -6.99 4.32 19.77
C ALA A 173 -7.76 5.51 19.18
N TYR A 174 -7.38 5.95 17.97
CA TYR A 174 -8.05 7.04 17.28
C TYR A 174 -9.51 6.70 16.92
N ILE A 175 -9.78 5.52 16.35
CA ILE A 175 -11.14 5.12 15.96
C ILE A 175 -12.06 5.07 17.19
N LEU A 176 -11.59 4.44 18.28
CA LEU A 176 -12.36 4.32 19.51
C LEU A 176 -12.71 5.69 20.09
N GLU A 177 -11.72 6.59 20.18
CA GLU A 177 -11.94 7.92 20.74
C GLU A 177 -12.80 8.80 19.83
N HIS A 178 -12.53 8.82 18.52
CA HIS A 178 -13.35 9.55 17.55
C HIS A 178 -14.81 9.10 17.61
N ASN A 179 -15.06 7.79 17.59
CA ASN A 179 -16.42 7.26 17.62
C ASN A 179 -17.12 7.46 18.97
N ARG A 180 -16.38 7.45 20.09
CA ARG A 180 -16.92 7.81 21.41
C ARG A 180 -17.38 9.27 21.42
N ILE A 181 -16.54 10.20 20.97
CA ILE A 181 -16.87 11.63 20.89
C ILE A 181 -18.10 11.85 19.99
N VAL A 182 -18.14 11.23 18.80
CA VAL A 182 -19.28 11.29 17.89
C VAL A 182 -20.58 10.84 18.59
N ALA A 183 -20.54 9.71 19.29
CA ALA A 183 -21.72 9.18 19.98
C ALA A 183 -22.22 10.10 21.11
N GLU A 184 -21.31 10.72 21.86
CA GLU A 184 -21.65 11.66 22.93
C GLU A 184 -22.18 13.01 22.42
N ASN A 185 -21.93 13.34 21.15
CA ASN A 185 -22.28 14.63 20.55
C ASN A 185 -23.35 14.50 19.45
N GLY A 186 -24.32 13.60 19.64
CA GLY A 186 -25.49 13.49 18.76
C GLY A 186 -25.19 12.96 17.35
N GLY A 187 -24.09 12.22 17.18
CA GLY A 187 -23.71 11.60 15.91
C GLY A 187 -22.72 12.39 15.07
N ILE A 188 -22.19 13.51 15.57
CA ILE A 188 -21.22 14.36 14.85
C ILE A 188 -20.09 14.77 15.79
N HIS A 189 -18.85 14.66 15.32
CA HIS A 189 -17.69 15.13 16.07
C HIS A 189 -17.67 16.67 16.11
N PRO A 190 -17.62 17.31 17.29
CA PRO A 190 -17.81 18.75 17.43
C PRO A 190 -16.73 19.59 16.73
N GLU A 191 -15.46 19.14 16.76
CA GLU A 191 -14.36 19.88 16.13
C GLU A 191 -14.22 19.60 14.63
N THR A 192 -14.38 18.34 14.21
CA THR A 192 -14.09 17.94 12.82
C THR A 192 -15.31 17.93 11.93
N GLY A 193 -16.51 17.97 12.50
CA GLY A 193 -17.78 17.83 11.78
C GLY A 193 -18.00 16.45 11.15
N ARG A 194 -17.13 15.47 11.42
CA ARG A 194 -17.22 14.12 10.84
C ARG A 194 -18.16 13.24 11.66
N GLU A 195 -18.84 12.35 10.97
CA GLU A 195 -19.69 11.31 11.55
C GLU A 195 -18.85 10.16 12.11
N LYS A 196 -19.53 9.09 12.55
CA LYS A 196 -18.89 7.85 13.00
C LYS A 196 -18.00 7.31 11.90
N LEU A 197 -16.72 7.05 12.22
CA LEU A 197 -15.83 6.31 11.34
C LEU A 197 -16.28 4.86 11.32
N ARG A 198 -16.89 4.46 10.20
CA ARG A 198 -17.44 3.11 10.01
C ARG A 198 -16.75 2.32 8.91
N GLU A 199 -15.96 2.97 8.06
CA GLU A 199 -15.28 2.32 6.95
C GLU A 199 -13.78 2.58 6.94
N VAL A 200 -13.00 1.54 6.63
CA VAL A 200 -11.54 1.64 6.47
C VAL A 200 -11.10 1.04 5.15
N LEU A 201 -10.30 1.78 4.39
CA LEU A 201 -9.58 1.31 3.21
C LEU A 201 -8.10 1.08 3.55
N MET A 202 -7.68 -0.17 3.62
CA MET A 202 -6.27 -0.57 3.68
C MET A 202 -5.62 -0.34 2.31
N SER A 203 -4.55 0.46 2.30
CA SER A 203 -3.86 0.90 1.09
C SER A 203 -2.40 1.32 1.41
N GLY A 204 -1.90 2.41 0.80
CA GLY A 204 -0.50 2.83 0.83
C GLY A 204 0.14 2.53 -0.51
N GLY A 205 1.13 1.64 -0.52
CA GLY A 205 1.50 0.84 -1.69
C GLY A 205 0.46 -0.25 -1.95
N ASP A 206 0.82 -1.51 -1.73
CA ASP A 206 -0.12 -2.62 -1.86
C ASP A 206 -0.18 -3.45 -0.56
N PRO A 207 -1.33 -3.51 0.15
CA PRO A 207 -1.48 -4.30 1.37
C PRO A 207 -1.17 -5.78 1.20
N MET A 208 -1.30 -6.34 -0.02
CA MET A 208 -1.09 -7.77 -0.25
C MET A 208 0.39 -8.15 -0.34
N VAL A 209 1.31 -7.19 -0.27
CA VAL A 209 2.73 -7.49 0.01
C VAL A 209 2.94 -8.04 1.42
N LEU A 210 2.02 -7.74 2.34
CA LEU A 210 2.04 -8.24 3.70
C LEU A 210 1.67 -9.73 3.75
N GLY A 211 2.26 -10.46 4.69
CA GLY A 211 1.86 -11.85 4.97
C GLY A 211 0.47 -11.92 5.61
N ASN A 212 -0.17 -13.10 5.52
CA ASN A 212 -1.51 -13.36 6.07
C ASN A 212 -1.62 -12.94 7.54
N LYS A 213 -0.64 -13.26 8.39
CA LYS A 213 -0.67 -12.84 9.81
C LYS A 213 -0.78 -11.33 10.00
N ASN A 214 -0.08 -10.55 9.19
CA ASN A 214 -0.12 -9.08 9.29
C ASN A 214 -1.46 -8.53 8.78
N ILE A 215 -2.01 -9.11 7.70
CA ILE A 215 -3.33 -8.74 7.20
C ILE A 215 -4.39 -9.08 8.26
N ALA A 216 -4.36 -10.30 8.80
CA ALA A 216 -5.26 -10.74 9.85
C ALA A 216 -5.21 -9.84 11.09
N GLN A 217 -4.02 -9.40 11.51
CA GLN A 217 -3.86 -8.43 12.60
C GLN A 217 -4.59 -7.11 12.31
N TRP A 218 -4.44 -6.57 11.10
CA TRP A 218 -5.19 -5.38 10.71
C TRP A 218 -6.70 -5.62 10.68
N LEU A 219 -7.15 -6.69 10.01
CA LEU A 219 -8.57 -6.98 9.85
C LEU A 219 -9.29 -7.12 11.20
N SER A 220 -8.69 -7.91 12.10
CA SER A 220 -9.27 -8.19 13.42
C SER A 220 -9.23 -6.97 14.36
N ALA A 221 -8.13 -6.21 14.37
CA ALA A 221 -8.03 -4.98 15.17
C ALA A 221 -9.03 -3.91 14.72
N LEU A 222 -9.22 -3.75 13.39
CA LEU A 222 -10.21 -2.81 12.84
C LEU A 222 -11.65 -3.23 13.17
N ALA A 223 -11.95 -4.53 13.04
CA ALA A 223 -13.26 -5.07 13.42
C ALA A 223 -13.56 -4.81 14.90
N GLN A 224 -12.58 -4.98 15.79
CA GLN A 224 -12.75 -4.71 17.22
C GLN A 224 -12.82 -3.23 17.57
N ALA A 225 -12.21 -2.37 16.76
CA ALA A 225 -12.37 -0.92 16.89
C ALA A 225 -13.77 -0.41 16.49
N GLY A 226 -14.66 -1.29 16.01
CA GLY A 226 -16.04 -0.95 15.64
C GLY A 226 -16.18 -0.47 14.19
N VAL A 227 -15.20 -0.75 13.33
CA VAL A 227 -15.33 -0.58 11.88
C VAL A 227 -16.33 -1.60 11.35
N GLU A 228 -17.17 -1.20 10.40
CA GLU A 228 -18.24 -2.03 9.82
C GLU A 228 -17.88 -2.53 8.42
N ASN A 229 -17.12 -1.71 7.67
CA ASN A 229 -16.69 -2.01 6.32
C ASN A 229 -15.16 -1.91 6.21
N ILE A 230 -14.53 -2.98 5.75
CA ILE A 230 -13.10 -3.00 5.44
C ILE A 230 -12.93 -3.19 3.94
N ARG A 231 -12.20 -2.28 3.30
CA ARG A 231 -11.78 -2.38 1.91
C ARG A 231 -10.27 -2.59 1.84
N ILE A 232 -9.84 -3.39 0.89
CA ILE A 232 -8.43 -3.60 0.58
C ILE A 232 -8.19 -3.16 -0.86
N GLY A 233 -7.40 -2.10 -1.06
CA GLY A 233 -6.99 -1.66 -2.39
C GLY A 233 -5.73 -2.39 -2.82
N THR A 234 -5.79 -3.19 -3.90
CA THR A 234 -4.67 -4.03 -4.33
C THR A 234 -4.56 -4.14 -5.85
N LYS A 235 -3.31 -4.15 -6.34
CA LYS A 235 -2.93 -4.52 -7.71
C LYS A 235 -2.27 -5.89 -7.75
N GLU A 236 -2.11 -6.54 -6.60
CA GLU A 236 -1.42 -7.82 -6.46
C GLU A 236 -2.05 -8.94 -7.30
N LEU A 237 -3.36 -8.92 -7.55
CA LEU A 237 -3.98 -9.90 -8.46
C LEU A 237 -3.38 -9.82 -9.88
N ALA A 238 -2.95 -8.64 -10.32
CA ALA A 238 -2.26 -8.46 -11.58
C ALA A 238 -0.76 -8.72 -11.44
N PHE A 239 -0.14 -8.26 -10.34
CA PHE A 239 1.32 -8.34 -10.18
C PHE A 239 1.84 -9.71 -9.76
N TYR A 240 1.08 -10.45 -8.97
CA TYR A 240 1.46 -11.75 -8.44
C TYR A 240 0.22 -12.52 -7.92
N PRO A 241 -0.57 -13.16 -8.81
CA PRO A 241 -1.81 -13.83 -8.45
C PRO A 241 -1.63 -15.02 -7.51
N GLU A 242 -0.45 -15.65 -7.47
CA GLU A 242 -0.12 -16.73 -6.52
C GLU A 242 -0.15 -16.27 -5.04
N ARG A 243 -0.21 -14.96 -4.78
CA ARG A 243 -0.46 -14.43 -3.44
C ARG A 243 -1.78 -14.95 -2.84
N PHE A 244 -2.77 -15.24 -3.68
CA PHE A 244 -4.12 -15.64 -3.30
C PHE A 244 -4.21 -17.17 -3.28
N ASP A 245 -3.49 -17.77 -2.33
CA ASP A 245 -3.42 -19.22 -2.13
C ASP A 245 -4.50 -19.72 -1.14
N GLU A 246 -4.54 -21.04 -0.94
CA GLU A 246 -5.46 -21.69 0.01
C GLU A 246 -5.32 -21.14 1.44
N THR A 247 -4.11 -20.76 1.86
CA THR A 247 -3.90 -20.21 3.20
C THR A 247 -4.47 -18.80 3.34
N PHE A 248 -4.46 -18.01 2.27
CA PHE A 248 -5.12 -16.71 2.22
C PHE A 248 -6.65 -16.87 2.30
N PHE A 249 -7.23 -17.79 1.53
CA PHE A 249 -8.68 -18.02 1.58
C PHE A 249 -9.12 -18.58 2.94
N ALA A 250 -8.37 -19.53 3.51
CA ALA A 250 -8.63 -20.04 4.86
C ALA A 250 -8.57 -18.93 5.93
N MET A 251 -7.64 -17.97 5.80
CA MET A 251 -7.60 -16.79 6.68
C MET A 251 -8.86 -15.92 6.54
N LEU A 252 -9.37 -15.73 5.32
CA LEU A 252 -10.60 -14.95 5.10
C LEU A 252 -11.83 -15.67 5.65
N ASP A 253 -11.93 -16.99 5.47
CA ASP A 253 -13.02 -17.80 6.03
C ASP A 253 -13.04 -17.73 7.56
N ALA A 254 -11.88 -17.94 8.19
CA ALA A 254 -11.73 -17.81 9.65
C ALA A 254 -12.03 -16.38 10.12
N PHE A 255 -11.71 -15.36 9.32
CA PHE A 255 -12.04 -13.97 9.64
C PHE A 255 -13.55 -13.74 9.60
N HIS A 256 -14.26 -14.23 8.58
CA HIS A 256 -15.72 -14.08 8.48
C HIS A 256 -16.47 -14.90 9.54
N GLU A 257 -15.96 -16.07 9.92
CA GLU A 257 -16.50 -16.84 11.04
C GLU A 257 -16.35 -16.07 12.36
N ALA A 258 -15.17 -15.50 12.60
CA ALA A 258 -14.93 -14.70 13.80
C ALA A 258 -15.71 -13.38 13.79
N TYR A 259 -15.82 -12.70 12.65
CA TYR A 259 -16.38 -11.35 12.52
C TYR A 259 -17.47 -11.28 11.43
N PRO A 260 -18.59 -12.01 11.58
CA PRO A 260 -19.60 -12.15 10.53
C PRO A 260 -20.35 -10.84 10.21
N GLN A 261 -20.26 -9.86 11.11
CA GLN A 261 -20.87 -8.54 10.92
C GLN A 261 -20.05 -7.62 10.00
N ILE A 262 -18.81 -7.98 9.67
CA ILE A 262 -17.90 -7.11 8.91
C ILE A 262 -18.05 -7.37 7.42
N SER A 263 -18.30 -6.30 6.66
CA SER A 263 -18.30 -6.33 5.20
C SER A 263 -16.87 -6.11 4.69
N LEU A 264 -16.27 -7.16 4.12
CA LEU A 264 -14.94 -7.12 3.51
C LEU A 264 -15.03 -7.03 1.98
N ARG A 265 -14.31 -6.09 1.37
CA ARG A 265 -14.25 -5.91 -0.10
C ARG A 265 -12.83 -5.71 -0.59
N MET A 266 -12.56 -6.17 -1.80
CA MET A 266 -11.28 -5.94 -2.48
C MET A 266 -11.48 -5.04 -3.70
N MET A 267 -10.71 -3.95 -3.75
CA MET A 267 -10.68 -3.04 -4.89
C MET A 267 -9.46 -3.42 -5.74
N VAL A 268 -9.71 -4.10 -6.86
CA VAL A 268 -8.66 -4.59 -7.75
C VAL A 268 -8.26 -3.56 -8.79
N HIS A 269 -6.99 -3.55 -9.19
CA HIS A 269 -6.44 -2.59 -10.15
C HIS A 269 -5.88 -3.28 -11.40
N PHE A 270 -6.73 -3.46 -12.43
CA PHE A 270 -6.30 -3.86 -13.77
C PHE A 270 -6.28 -2.65 -14.72
N ASN A 271 -5.32 -2.59 -15.62
CA ASN A 271 -5.16 -1.48 -16.58
C ASN A 271 -5.30 -1.91 -18.04
N HIS A 272 -5.13 -3.20 -18.32
CA HIS A 272 -5.10 -3.75 -19.67
C HIS A 272 -5.64 -5.18 -19.63
N PRO A 273 -6.38 -5.63 -20.67
CA PRO A 273 -6.83 -7.01 -20.83
C PRO A 273 -5.68 -8.03 -20.90
#